data_AF-A0A1V5HSV5-F1
#
_entry.id   AF-A0A1V5HSV5-F1
#
_cell.length_a   1.000
_cell.length_b   1.000
_cell.length_c   1.000
_cell.angle_alpha   90.00
_cell.angle_beta   90.00
_cell.angle_gamma   90.00
#
_symmetry.space_group_name_H-M   'P 1'
#
loop_
_entity.id
_entity.type
_entity.pdbx_description
1 polymer ?
#
loop_
_entity_poly.entity_id
_entity_poly.type
_entity_poly.pdbx_seq_one_letter_code
_entity_poly.pdbx_strand_id
1 'polypeptide(L)'
;MPENITQETVNVASNGKQILSNEVKLLRKTNKDFTEEYTKLFMQSDGRAHIVCDLRKEDEIFKPFSAEHALDPEIFEYLEDQASYMSAGTPLTIEFILDRHNQDLQETISKLYRSHYRFDFAEDRTELRKNRTLAWVLLGIGALILVAYGLLQAFAKNDFNEIVSIFSWVFIWESCDRFVFERFSIGKKEARDAQMATAELDCRILKKDEPLKNLPDRSKLIAALSEEKK
;
A
#
# COMPACT_ATOMS: atom_id res chain seq x y z
N MET A 1 -30.32 -0.28 50.03
CA MET A 1 -30.07 -1.46 49.17
C MET A 1 -29.63 -0.99 47.79
N PRO A 2 -28.31 -0.85 47.50
CA PRO A 2 -27.80 -0.43 46.19
C PRO A 2 -26.89 -1.47 45.51
N GLU A 3 -27.06 -2.76 45.78
CA GLU A 3 -26.11 -3.81 45.32
C GLU A 3 -26.40 -4.39 43.93
N ASN A 4 -27.58 -4.13 43.34
CA ASN A 4 -28.03 -4.83 42.13
C ASN A 4 -27.67 -4.14 40.80
N ILE A 5 -27.43 -2.82 40.81
CA ILE A 5 -27.17 -2.03 39.58
C ILE A 5 -25.71 -2.23 39.09
N THR A 6 -24.80 -2.55 40.02
CA THR A 6 -23.37 -2.71 39.73
C THR A 6 -23.04 -4.03 39.04
N GLN A 7 -23.83 -5.09 39.25
CA GLN A 7 -23.59 -6.40 38.63
C GLN A 7 -24.10 -6.47 37.18
N GLU A 8 -25.20 -5.78 36.87
CA GLU A 8 -25.80 -5.77 35.55
C GLU A 8 -24.96 -4.96 34.54
N THR A 9 -24.42 -3.82 34.97
CA THR A 9 -23.52 -2.98 34.15
C THR A 9 -22.16 -3.64 33.87
N VAL A 10 -21.62 -4.40 34.83
CA VAL A 10 -20.38 -5.17 34.64
C VAL A 10 -20.60 -6.36 33.72
N ASN A 11 -21.76 -7.04 33.79
CA ASN A 11 -22.09 -8.14 32.89
C ASN A 11 -22.26 -7.67 31.44
N VAL A 12 -22.98 -6.56 31.19
CA VAL A 12 -23.15 -6.00 29.84
C VAL A 12 -21.81 -5.54 29.24
N ALA A 13 -20.94 -4.91 30.04
CA ALA A 13 -19.60 -4.50 29.59
C ALA A 13 -18.67 -5.70 29.30
N SER A 14 -18.78 -6.78 30.08
CA SER A 14 -18.01 -8.01 29.85
C SER A 14 -18.48 -8.77 28.60
N ASN A 15 -19.79 -8.79 28.37
CA ASN A 15 -20.40 -9.45 27.21
C ASN A 15 -20.11 -8.67 25.92
N GLY A 16 -20.16 -7.33 25.97
CA GLY A 16 -19.76 -6.47 24.86
C GLY A 16 -18.28 -6.61 24.49
N LYS A 17 -17.37 -6.74 25.47
CA LYS A 17 -15.95 -7.04 25.20
C LYS A 17 -15.75 -8.40 24.55
N GLN A 18 -16.51 -9.42 24.96
CA GLN A 18 -16.44 -10.75 24.37
C GLN A 18 -16.97 -10.76 22.93
N ILE A 19 -18.11 -10.11 22.67
CA ILE A 19 -18.69 -9.95 21.32
C ILE A 19 -17.70 -9.24 20.40
N LEU A 20 -17.18 -8.08 20.82
CA LEU A 20 -16.19 -7.33 20.04
C LEU A 20 -14.92 -8.16 19.80
N SER A 21 -14.45 -8.92 20.80
CA SER A 21 -13.27 -9.78 20.63
C SER A 21 -13.49 -10.93 19.66
N ASN A 22 -14.72 -11.44 19.57
CA ASN A 22 -15.11 -12.51 18.66
C ASN A 22 -15.30 -11.96 17.23
N GLU A 23 -15.91 -10.78 17.09
CA GLU A 23 -16.01 -10.06 15.80
C GLU A 23 -14.62 -9.69 15.25
N VAL A 24 -13.72 -9.17 16.09
CA VAL A 24 -12.34 -8.87 15.69
C VAL A 24 -11.57 -10.13 15.31
N LYS A 25 -11.82 -11.27 15.98
CA LYS A 25 -11.24 -12.57 15.60
C LYS A 25 -11.78 -13.08 14.27
N LEU A 26 -13.07 -12.88 13.99
CA LEU A 26 -13.70 -13.20 12.70
C LEU A 26 -13.09 -12.34 11.59
N LEU A 27 -13.05 -11.02 11.76
CA LEU A 27 -12.43 -10.09 10.82
C LEU A 27 -10.95 -10.43 10.55
N ARG A 28 -10.18 -10.81 11.57
CA ARG A 28 -8.78 -11.25 11.41
C ARG A 28 -8.63 -12.54 10.61
N LYS A 29 -9.59 -13.45 10.69
CA LYS A 29 -9.58 -14.72 9.95
C LYS A 29 -9.96 -14.52 8.48
N THR A 30 -10.85 -13.57 8.20
CA THR A 30 -11.30 -13.17 6.84
C THR A 30 -10.33 -12.22 6.12
N ASN A 31 -9.38 -11.59 6.82
CA ASN A 31 -8.50 -10.56 6.25
C ASN A 31 -7.59 -11.03 5.09
N LYS A 32 -7.35 -12.34 4.95
CA LYS A 32 -6.67 -12.87 3.75
C LYS A 32 -7.58 -12.92 2.53
N ASP A 33 -8.89 -13.02 2.72
CA ASP A 33 -9.87 -13.10 1.63
C ASP A 33 -10.27 -11.70 1.12
N PHE A 34 -10.27 -10.67 1.97
CA PHE A 34 -10.81 -9.35 1.57
C PHE A 34 -10.10 -8.72 0.36
N THR A 35 -8.76 -8.76 0.30
CA THR A 35 -8.00 -8.22 -0.84
C THR A 35 -8.28 -9.02 -2.12
N GLU A 36 -8.37 -10.34 -2.02
CA GLU A 36 -8.69 -11.20 -3.17
C GLU A 36 -10.14 -11.02 -3.63
N GLU A 37 -11.08 -10.93 -2.68
CA GLU A 37 -12.50 -10.70 -2.93
C GLU A 37 -12.74 -9.33 -3.53
N TYR A 38 -12.11 -8.28 -2.99
CA TYR A 38 -12.12 -6.96 -3.57
C TYR A 38 -11.57 -6.99 -4.99
N THR A 39 -10.43 -7.65 -5.21
CA THR A 39 -9.84 -7.79 -6.55
C THR A 39 -10.81 -8.49 -7.52
N LYS A 40 -11.51 -9.56 -7.09
CA LYS A 40 -12.49 -10.29 -7.90
C LYS A 40 -13.64 -9.40 -8.40
N LEU A 41 -13.99 -8.33 -7.68
CA LEU A 41 -15.04 -7.40 -8.11
C LEU A 41 -14.65 -6.57 -9.34
N PHE A 42 -13.35 -6.38 -9.56
CA PHE A 42 -12.79 -5.65 -10.70
C PHE A 42 -12.31 -6.60 -11.81
N MET A 43 -12.32 -7.91 -11.57
CA MET A 43 -11.91 -8.91 -12.55
C MET A 43 -12.90 -8.96 -13.72
N GLN A 44 -12.40 -8.77 -14.94
CA GLN A 44 -13.16 -8.98 -16.16
C GLN A 44 -12.90 -10.37 -16.74
N SER A 45 -13.62 -10.70 -17.82
CA SER A 45 -13.56 -12.01 -18.49
C SER A 45 -12.20 -12.34 -19.10
N ASP A 46 -11.32 -11.36 -19.24
CA ASP A 46 -9.95 -11.49 -19.75
C ASP A 46 -8.95 -11.96 -18.69
N GLY A 47 -9.39 -12.07 -17.42
CA GLY A 47 -8.53 -12.49 -16.31
C GLY A 47 -7.67 -11.36 -15.73
N ARG A 48 -7.98 -10.09 -16.05
CA ARG A 48 -7.32 -8.91 -15.49
C ARG A 48 -8.29 -8.13 -14.62
N ALA A 49 -7.76 -7.38 -13.65
CA ALA A 49 -8.56 -6.45 -12.87
C ALA A 49 -8.57 -5.07 -13.55
N HIS A 50 -9.77 -4.54 -13.81
CA HIS A 50 -9.96 -3.31 -14.57
C HIS A 50 -10.26 -2.14 -13.66
N ILE A 51 -9.37 -1.14 -13.65
CA ILE A 51 -9.59 0.13 -12.95
C ILE A 51 -10.03 1.16 -13.98
N VAL A 52 -11.23 1.71 -13.77
CA VAL A 52 -11.83 2.68 -14.68
C VAL A 52 -11.62 4.10 -14.16
N CYS A 53 -11.04 4.96 -15.00
CA CYS A 53 -10.78 6.36 -14.72
C CYS A 53 -11.52 7.24 -15.74
N ASP A 54 -12.54 7.98 -15.27
CA ASP A 54 -13.36 8.83 -16.13
C ASP A 54 -12.82 10.26 -16.20
N LEU A 55 -12.12 10.59 -17.30
CA LEU A 55 -11.51 11.89 -17.53
C LEU A 55 -12.45 12.86 -18.29
N ARG A 56 -13.72 12.49 -18.54
CA ARG A 56 -14.69 13.36 -19.25
C ARG A 56 -15.20 14.52 -18.41
N LYS A 57 -15.09 14.40 -17.08
CA LYS A 57 -15.59 15.38 -16.10
C LYS A 57 -14.51 16.33 -15.61
N GLU A 58 -13.24 15.97 -15.82
CA GLU A 58 -12.13 16.82 -15.43
C GLU A 58 -11.90 17.90 -16.46
N ASP A 59 -11.92 19.15 -16.00
CA ASP A 59 -11.59 20.31 -16.81
C ASP A 59 -10.05 20.44 -16.99
N GLU A 60 -9.26 19.85 -16.09
CA GLU A 60 -7.78 19.88 -16.10
C GLU A 60 -7.18 18.47 -16.00
N ILE A 61 -6.85 17.85 -17.15
CA ILE A 61 -6.17 16.53 -17.20
C ILE A 61 -4.68 16.65 -16.85
N PHE A 62 -4.11 17.83 -17.07
CA PHE A 62 -2.69 18.11 -16.92
C PHE A 62 -2.47 19.10 -15.79
N LYS A 63 -1.36 18.91 -15.07
CA LYS A 63 -0.98 19.78 -13.98
C LYS A 63 -0.79 21.23 -14.47
N PRO A 64 -1.29 22.24 -13.75
CA PRO A 64 -0.96 23.64 -14.04
C PRO A 64 0.56 23.83 -14.11
N PHE A 65 1.02 24.63 -15.08
CA PHE A 65 2.45 24.89 -15.36
C PHE A 65 3.27 23.73 -15.95
N SER A 66 2.67 22.56 -16.20
CA SER A 66 3.40 21.43 -16.80
C SER A 66 3.52 21.49 -18.32
N ALA A 67 2.79 22.38 -19.00
CA ALA A 67 2.69 22.41 -20.46
C ALA A 67 2.41 21.02 -21.06
N GLU A 68 1.48 20.27 -20.44
CA GLU A 68 1.08 18.91 -20.83
C GLU A 68 2.18 17.84 -20.66
N HIS A 69 3.22 18.14 -19.88
CA HIS A 69 4.28 17.18 -19.55
C HIS A 69 4.04 16.41 -18.24
N ALA A 70 2.97 16.69 -17.51
CA ALA A 70 2.59 15.94 -16.32
C ALA A 70 1.06 15.87 -16.21
N LEU A 71 0.54 14.68 -15.91
CA LEU A 71 -0.87 14.52 -15.55
C LEU A 71 -1.14 15.14 -14.19
N ASP A 72 -2.40 15.46 -13.95
CA ASP A 72 -2.83 15.92 -12.64
C ASP A 72 -2.55 14.84 -11.55
N PRO A 73 -1.97 15.20 -10.39
CA PRO A 73 -1.72 14.28 -9.29
C PRO A 73 -2.96 13.52 -8.81
N GLU A 74 -4.15 14.13 -8.85
CA GLU A 74 -5.39 13.51 -8.39
C GLU A 74 -5.74 12.25 -9.20
N ILE A 75 -5.33 12.21 -10.48
CA ILE A 75 -5.48 11.01 -11.32
C ILE A 75 -4.65 9.86 -10.76
N PHE A 76 -3.39 10.12 -10.37
CA PHE A 76 -2.52 9.10 -9.80
C PHE A 76 -2.98 8.67 -8.41
N GLU A 77 -3.38 9.62 -7.55
CA GLU A 77 -3.91 9.34 -6.22
C GLU A 77 -5.16 8.44 -6.30
N TYR A 78 -6.09 8.73 -7.21
CA TYR A 78 -7.25 7.88 -7.44
C TYR A 78 -6.86 6.45 -7.84
N LEU A 79 -5.94 6.30 -8.79
CA LEU A 79 -5.49 5.00 -9.29
C LEU A 79 -4.77 4.21 -8.20
N GLU A 80 -3.90 4.86 -7.43
CA GLU A 80 -3.22 4.27 -6.28
C GLU A 80 -4.21 3.82 -5.20
N ASP A 81 -5.20 4.66 -4.88
CA ASP A 81 -6.24 4.32 -3.93
C ASP A 81 -7.01 3.08 -4.36
N GLN A 82 -7.42 2.99 -5.63
CA GLN A 82 -8.10 1.80 -6.15
C GLN A 82 -7.21 0.56 -6.10
N ALA A 83 -5.94 0.67 -6.50
CA ALA A 83 -5.02 -0.46 -6.50
C ALA A 83 -4.53 -0.86 -5.10
N SER A 84 -4.60 0.04 -4.11
CA SER A 84 -4.13 -0.23 -2.74
C SER A 84 -4.87 -1.39 -2.07
N TYR A 85 -6.13 -1.61 -2.48
CA TYR A 85 -7.00 -2.68 -2.01
C TYR A 85 -6.94 -3.93 -2.89
N MET A 86 -6.16 -3.91 -3.98
CA MET A 86 -6.00 -5.04 -4.89
C MET A 86 -4.76 -5.86 -4.55
N SER A 87 -4.78 -7.14 -4.92
CA SER A 87 -3.61 -8.00 -4.77
C SER A 87 -2.53 -7.60 -5.78
N ALA A 88 -1.33 -7.28 -5.30
CA ALA A 88 -0.19 -6.84 -6.13
C ALA A 88 0.27 -7.87 -7.19
N GLY A 89 -0.17 -9.13 -7.07
CA GLY A 89 0.14 -10.21 -8.03
C GLY A 89 -0.85 -10.35 -9.18
N THR A 90 -1.95 -9.59 -9.20
CA THR A 90 -2.98 -9.70 -10.23
C THR A 90 -2.68 -8.74 -11.38
N PRO A 91 -2.74 -9.15 -12.66
CA PRO A 91 -2.53 -8.23 -13.77
C PRO A 91 -3.63 -7.15 -13.81
N LEU A 92 -3.23 -5.89 -13.99
CA LEU A 92 -4.15 -4.75 -14.06
C LEU A 92 -4.34 -4.23 -15.48
N THR A 93 -5.54 -3.75 -15.76
CA THR A 93 -5.88 -2.94 -16.93
C THR A 93 -6.42 -1.61 -16.45
N ILE A 94 -5.81 -0.51 -16.88
CA ILE A 94 -6.32 0.83 -16.60
C ILE A 94 -7.11 1.30 -17.81
N GLU A 95 -8.40 1.54 -17.61
CA GLU A 95 -9.31 2.06 -18.63
C GLU A 95 -9.45 3.58 -18.45
N PHE A 96 -8.86 4.37 -19.34
CA PHE A 96 -9.08 5.81 -19.40
C PHE A 96 -10.27 6.12 -20.32
N ILE A 97 -11.28 6.81 -19.79
CA ILE A 97 -12.41 7.28 -20.59
C ILE A 97 -12.19 8.73 -20.97
N LEU A 98 -12.15 8.98 -22.28
CA LEU A 98 -11.89 10.28 -22.87
C LEU A 98 -13.11 10.77 -23.65
N ASP A 99 -13.27 12.09 -23.74
CA ASP A 99 -14.20 12.70 -24.70
C ASP A 99 -13.59 12.66 -26.12
N ARG A 100 -14.45 12.76 -27.14
CA ARG A 100 -14.10 12.67 -28.56
C ARG A 100 -13.08 13.73 -29.00
N HIS A 101 -13.01 14.85 -28.29
CA HIS A 101 -12.06 15.93 -28.54
C HIS A 101 -10.63 15.60 -28.08
N ASN A 102 -10.44 14.56 -27.26
CA ASN A 102 -9.17 14.20 -26.62
C ASN A 102 -8.52 12.95 -27.23
N GLN A 103 -8.92 12.54 -28.45
CA GLN A 103 -8.35 11.37 -29.14
C GLN A 103 -6.83 11.45 -29.27
N ASP A 104 -6.30 12.63 -29.56
CA ASP A 104 -4.87 12.86 -29.74
C ASP A 104 -4.09 12.82 -28.41
N LEU A 105 -4.78 12.89 -27.26
CA LEU A 105 -4.17 12.85 -25.93
C LEU A 105 -3.92 11.42 -25.42
N GLN A 106 -4.49 10.40 -26.08
CA GLN A 106 -4.36 9.00 -25.64
C GLN A 106 -2.89 8.57 -25.51
N GLU A 107 -2.06 8.87 -26.52
CA GLU A 107 -0.65 8.50 -26.53
C GLU A 107 0.13 9.27 -25.45
N THR A 108 -0.18 10.56 -25.28
CA THR A 108 0.44 11.41 -24.25
C THR A 108 0.11 10.89 -22.85
N ILE A 109 -1.15 10.64 -22.54
CA ILE A 109 -1.58 10.11 -21.23
C ILE A 109 -0.91 8.76 -20.97
N SER A 110 -0.92 7.86 -21.95
CA SER A 110 -0.28 6.54 -21.82
C SER A 110 1.21 6.64 -21.55
N LYS A 111 1.89 7.57 -22.22
CA LYS A 111 3.33 7.82 -22.03
C LYS A 111 3.62 8.41 -20.66
N LEU A 112 2.84 9.40 -20.21
CA LEU A 112 3.01 10.04 -18.90
C LEU A 112 2.73 9.06 -17.76
N TYR A 113 1.64 8.29 -17.85
CA TYR A 113 1.32 7.23 -16.91
C TYR A 113 2.47 6.23 -16.78
N ARG A 114 2.96 5.70 -17.91
CA ARG A 114 4.07 4.74 -17.90
C ARG A 114 5.35 5.36 -17.37
N SER A 115 5.61 6.62 -17.68
CA SER A 115 6.80 7.32 -17.20
C SER A 115 6.79 7.50 -15.70
N HIS A 116 5.63 7.84 -15.13
CA HIS A 116 5.44 8.04 -13.69
C HIS A 116 5.72 6.74 -12.92
N TYR A 117 4.93 5.68 -13.15
CA TYR A 117 5.11 4.44 -12.40
C TYR A 117 6.43 3.71 -12.67
N ARG A 118 7.05 3.90 -13.84
CA ARG A 118 8.41 3.40 -14.09
C ARG A 118 9.46 4.15 -13.27
N PHE A 119 9.27 5.46 -13.07
CA PHE A 119 10.13 6.27 -12.24
C PHE A 119 9.99 5.84 -10.78
N ASP A 120 8.77 5.72 -10.27
CA ASP A 120 8.50 5.33 -8.89
C ASP A 120 9.04 3.92 -8.58
N PHE A 121 8.80 2.96 -9.48
CA PHE A 121 9.40 1.62 -9.36
C PHE A 121 10.94 1.66 -9.33
N ALA A 122 11.57 2.52 -10.12
CA ALA A 122 13.03 2.65 -10.13
C ALA A 122 13.55 3.34 -8.86
N GLU A 123 12.81 4.29 -8.32
CA GLU A 123 13.08 4.96 -7.04
C GLU A 123 13.00 3.96 -5.87
N ASP A 124 11.90 3.22 -5.76
CA ASP A 124 11.68 2.18 -4.75
C ASP A 124 12.79 1.12 -4.78
N ARG A 125 13.17 0.66 -5.98
CA ARG A 125 14.26 -0.31 -6.13
C ARG A 125 15.61 0.26 -5.69
N THR A 126 15.83 1.55 -5.91
CA THR A 126 17.03 2.24 -5.46
C THR A 126 17.01 2.43 -3.95
N GLU A 127 15.86 2.75 -3.36
CA GLU A 127 15.65 2.85 -1.92
C GLU A 127 15.92 1.53 -1.22
N LEU A 128 15.40 0.40 -1.72
CA LEU A 128 15.69 -0.94 -1.20
C LEU A 128 17.18 -1.26 -1.18
N ARG A 129 17.92 -0.86 -2.22
CA ARG A 129 19.38 -1.06 -2.28
C ARG A 129 20.12 -0.19 -1.27
N LYS A 130 19.72 1.08 -1.15
CA LYS A 130 20.27 2.01 -0.16
C LYS A 130 20.02 1.50 1.25
N ASN A 131 18.79 1.13 1.56
CA ASN A 131 18.42 0.62 2.88
C ASN A 131 19.20 -0.68 3.21
N ARG A 132 19.29 -1.62 2.26
CA ARG A 132 20.11 -2.82 2.44
C ARG A 132 21.57 -2.49 2.73
N THR A 133 22.15 -1.55 1.99
CA THR A 133 23.56 -1.14 2.17
C THR A 133 23.76 -0.53 3.55
N LEU A 134 22.87 0.36 3.97
CA LEU A 134 22.92 1.00 5.27
C LEU A 134 22.73 -0.01 6.40
N ALA A 135 21.79 -0.96 6.27
CA ALA A 135 21.62 -2.04 7.24
C ALA A 135 22.90 -2.87 7.43
N TRP A 136 23.61 -3.20 6.33
CA TRP A 136 24.91 -3.89 6.40
C TRP A 136 26.00 -3.05 7.06
N VAL A 137 26.07 -1.75 6.77
CA VAL A 137 27.03 -0.84 7.39
C VAL A 137 26.80 -0.74 8.90
N LEU A 138 25.54 -0.58 9.33
CA LEU A 138 25.19 -0.52 10.75
C LEU A 138 25.47 -1.84 11.46
N LEU A 139 25.21 -2.99 10.81
CA LEU A 139 25.56 -4.30 11.36
C LEU A 139 27.07 -4.41 11.57
N GLY A 140 27.86 -4.00 10.57
CA GLY A 140 29.33 -4.03 10.63
C GLY A 140 29.87 -3.16 11.75
N ILE A 141 29.34 -1.94 11.90
CA ILE A 141 29.69 -1.03 13.00
C ILE A 141 29.31 -1.66 14.35
N GLY A 142 28.08 -2.14 14.50
CA GLY A 142 27.60 -2.76 15.73
C GLY A 142 28.42 -3.98 16.15
N ALA A 143 28.78 -4.84 15.19
CA ALA A 143 29.63 -6.01 15.40
C ALA A 143 31.07 -5.61 15.78
N LEU A 144 31.64 -4.59 15.14
CA LEU A 144 32.98 -4.08 15.48
C LEU A 144 33.00 -3.52 16.91
N ILE A 145 31.98 -2.76 17.30
CA ILE A 145 31.84 -2.25 18.67
C ILE A 145 31.69 -3.41 19.67
N LEU A 146 30.95 -4.47 19.31
CA LEU A 146 30.80 -5.65 20.17
C LEU A 146 32.13 -6.38 20.40
N VAL A 147 32.93 -6.53 19.35
CA VAL A 147 34.28 -7.11 19.44
C VAL A 147 35.18 -6.23 20.31
N ALA A 148 35.14 -4.91 20.11
CA ALA A 148 35.89 -3.96 20.93
C ALA A 148 35.48 -4.02 22.41
N TYR A 149 34.17 -4.16 22.69
CA TYR A 149 33.66 -4.37 24.05
C TYR A 149 34.23 -5.65 24.68
N GLY A 150 34.23 -6.78 23.96
CA GLY A 150 34.80 -8.03 24.47
C GLY A 150 36.30 -7.93 24.77
N LEU A 151 37.05 -7.23 23.92
CA LEU A 151 38.48 -6.96 24.15
C LEU A 151 38.68 -6.04 25.36
N LEU A 152 37.91 -4.97 25.48
CA LEU A 152 37.97 -4.08 26.64
C LEU A 152 37.67 -4.86 27.92
N GLN A 153 36.62 -5.69 27.95
CA GLN A 153 36.29 -6.50 29.11
C GLN A 153 37.43 -7.47 29.51
N ALA A 154 38.16 -8.01 28.52
CA ALA A 154 39.28 -8.91 28.75
C ALA A 154 40.56 -8.21 29.23
N PHE A 155 40.84 -7.00 28.76
CA PHE A 155 42.12 -6.32 29.00
C PHE A 155 42.05 -5.07 29.90
N ALA A 156 40.87 -4.49 30.11
CA ALA A 156 40.69 -3.24 30.86
C ALA A 156 39.32 -3.20 31.59
N LYS A 157 39.36 -3.21 32.93
CA LYS A 157 38.17 -2.91 33.75
C LYS A 157 37.96 -1.40 33.83
N ASN A 158 37.34 -0.83 32.80
CA ASN A 158 36.94 0.58 32.75
C ASN A 158 35.41 0.71 32.78
N ASP A 159 34.93 1.79 33.40
CA ASP A 159 33.49 2.09 33.53
C ASP A 159 32.80 2.39 32.17
N PHE A 160 33.58 2.72 31.13
CA PHE A 160 33.06 2.95 29.77
C PHE A 160 32.49 1.69 29.09
N ASN A 161 32.73 0.51 29.65
CA ASN A 161 32.29 -0.76 29.08
C ASN A 161 30.76 -0.81 28.94
N GLU A 162 30.00 -0.31 29.92
CA GLU A 162 28.53 -0.32 29.87
C GLU A 162 28.00 0.54 28.72
N ILE A 163 28.59 1.72 28.51
CA ILE A 163 28.21 2.63 27.44
C ILE A 163 28.44 1.98 26.08
N VAL A 164 29.62 1.37 25.87
CA VAL A 164 29.97 0.68 24.62
C VAL A 164 29.01 -0.48 24.34
N SER A 165 28.63 -1.24 25.37
CA SER A 165 27.65 -2.32 25.24
C SER A 165 26.27 -1.82 24.79
N ILE A 166 25.80 -0.70 25.35
CA ILE A 166 24.52 -0.09 24.96
C ILE A 166 24.57 0.35 23.49
N PHE A 167 25.64 1.03 23.07
CA PHE A 167 25.80 1.44 21.67
C PHE A 167 25.81 0.25 20.72
N SER A 168 26.58 -0.79 21.02
CA SER A 168 26.63 -2.00 20.18
C SER A 168 25.24 -2.61 19.98
N TRP A 169 24.49 -2.78 21.07
CA TRP A 169 23.13 -3.30 21.01
C TRP A 169 22.19 -2.42 20.16
N VAL A 170 22.24 -1.09 20.32
CA VAL A 170 21.41 -0.16 19.54
C VAL A 170 21.71 -0.26 18.04
N PHE A 171 22.99 -0.29 17.65
CA PHE A 171 23.38 -0.42 16.24
C PHE A 171 22.95 -1.77 15.62
N ILE A 172 23.08 -2.85 16.38
CA ILE A 172 22.64 -4.18 15.95
C ILE A 172 21.12 -4.20 15.78
N TRP A 173 20.38 -3.63 16.74
CA TRP A 173 18.92 -3.60 16.69
C TRP A 173 18.40 -2.74 15.53
N GLU A 174 18.97 -1.55 15.31
CA GLU A 174 18.64 -0.70 14.18
C GLU A 174 18.90 -1.42 12.84
N SER A 175 20.02 -2.14 12.73
CA SER A 175 20.29 -2.96 11.54
C SER A 175 19.22 -4.05 11.32
N CYS A 176 18.84 -4.74 12.39
CA CYS A 176 17.79 -5.77 12.33
C CYS A 176 16.44 -5.18 11.92
N ASP A 177 16.09 -4.00 12.45
CA ASP A 177 14.85 -3.30 12.14
C ASP A 177 14.75 -3.00 10.63
N ARG A 178 15.85 -2.48 10.07
CA ARG A 178 15.96 -2.17 8.63
C ARG A 178 15.90 -3.40 7.74
N PHE A 179 16.54 -4.51 8.15
CA PHE A 179 16.52 -5.76 7.37
C PHE A 179 15.13 -6.38 7.28
N VAL A 180 14.36 -6.25 8.36
CA VAL A 180 13.06 -6.89 8.50
C VAL A 180 11.96 -5.91 8.11
N PHE A 181 11.69 -4.90 8.93
CA PHE A 181 10.49 -4.06 8.81
C PHE A 181 10.53 -3.11 7.61
N GLU A 182 11.62 -2.37 7.44
CA GLU A 182 11.74 -1.40 6.35
C GLU A 182 11.81 -2.10 4.97
N ARG A 183 12.39 -3.30 4.92
CA ARG A 183 12.35 -4.13 3.71
C ARG A 183 10.94 -4.58 3.34
N PHE A 184 10.11 -4.95 4.33
CA PHE A 184 8.73 -5.37 4.07
C PHE A 184 7.85 -4.21 3.60
N SER A 185 7.98 -3.03 4.19
CA SER A 185 7.19 -1.87 3.79
C SER A 185 7.52 -1.42 2.37
N ILE A 186 8.81 -1.22 2.07
CA ILE A 186 9.24 -0.79 0.73
C ILE A 186 8.97 -1.89 -0.31
N GLY A 187 9.16 -3.17 0.04
CA GLY A 187 8.89 -4.27 -0.88
C GLY A 187 7.41 -4.39 -1.28
N LYS A 188 6.47 -4.04 -0.38
CA LYS A 188 5.04 -3.98 -0.73
C LYS A 188 4.75 -2.83 -1.70
N LYS A 189 5.40 -1.69 -1.50
CA LYS A 189 5.29 -0.53 -2.39
C LYS A 189 5.85 -0.85 -3.79
N GLU A 190 7.07 -1.40 -3.85
CA GLU A 190 7.74 -1.83 -5.09
C GLU A 190 6.84 -2.79 -5.90
N ALA A 191 6.21 -3.77 -5.24
CA ALA A 191 5.36 -4.74 -5.91
C ALA A 191 4.12 -4.10 -6.56
N ARG A 192 3.51 -3.12 -5.90
CA ARG A 192 2.35 -2.39 -6.42
C ARG A 192 2.77 -1.45 -7.55
N ASP A 193 3.88 -0.74 -7.40
CA ASP A 193 4.36 0.18 -8.42
C ASP A 193 4.80 -0.60 -9.67
N ALA A 194 5.35 -1.81 -9.50
CA ALA A 194 5.59 -2.76 -10.59
C ALA A 194 4.30 -3.21 -11.29
N GLN A 195 3.26 -3.51 -10.52
CA GLN A 195 1.94 -3.90 -11.05
C GLN A 195 1.35 -2.76 -11.91
N MET A 196 1.42 -1.52 -11.43
CA MET A 196 0.97 -0.33 -12.17
C MET A 196 1.83 -0.06 -13.41
N ALA A 197 3.16 -0.13 -13.28
CA ALA A 197 4.08 0.07 -14.40
C ALA A 197 3.92 -0.97 -15.52
N THR A 198 3.39 -2.15 -15.20
CA THR A 198 3.12 -3.25 -16.14
C THR A 198 1.66 -3.37 -16.54
N ALA A 199 0.79 -2.48 -16.04
CA ALA A 199 -0.62 -2.48 -16.38
C ALA A 199 -0.82 -2.24 -17.89
N GLU A 200 -1.85 -2.90 -18.43
CA GLU A 200 -2.31 -2.62 -19.79
C GLU A 200 -3.16 -1.37 -19.77
N LEU A 201 -3.04 -0.55 -20.82
CA LEU A 201 -3.75 0.70 -20.94
C LEU A 201 -4.76 0.56 -22.07
N ASP A 202 -6.03 0.66 -21.73
CA ASP A 202 -7.13 0.77 -22.70
C ASP A 202 -7.69 2.19 -22.62
N CYS A 203 -7.92 2.82 -23.76
CA CYS A 203 -8.56 4.13 -23.81
C CYS A 203 -9.85 4.04 -24.58
N ARG A 204 -10.95 4.30 -23.88
CA ARG A 204 -12.29 4.26 -24.45
C ARG A 204 -12.81 5.67 -24.67
N ILE A 205 -13.33 5.90 -25.86
CA ILE A 205 -13.92 7.19 -26.20
C ILE A 205 -15.43 7.06 -26.03
N LEU A 206 -15.97 7.77 -25.06
CA LEU A 206 -17.40 7.81 -24.78
C LEU A 206 -17.89 9.24 -24.89
N LYS A 207 -19.15 9.40 -25.33
CA LYS A 207 -19.79 10.71 -25.26
C LYS A 207 -19.91 11.14 -23.80
N LYS A 208 -19.84 12.45 -23.53
CA LYS A 208 -19.94 13.04 -22.18
C LYS A 208 -21.13 12.52 -21.35
N ASP A 209 -22.24 12.23 -22.00
CA ASP A 209 -23.50 11.80 -21.35
C ASP A 209 -23.77 10.28 -21.42
N GLU A 210 -22.84 9.48 -21.95
CA GLU A 210 -23.03 8.04 -22.06
C GLU A 210 -22.73 7.35 -20.71
N PRO A 211 -23.65 6.50 -20.20
CA PRO A 211 -23.43 5.79 -18.95
C PRO A 211 -22.28 4.81 -19.09
N LEU A 212 -21.41 4.77 -18.08
CA LEU A 212 -20.32 3.82 -18.00
C LEU A 212 -20.90 2.40 -17.86
N LYS A 213 -20.81 1.63 -18.94
CA LYS A 213 -21.13 0.20 -18.89
C LYS A 213 -19.97 -0.52 -18.22
N ASN A 214 -20.27 -1.41 -17.29
CA ASN A 214 -19.33 -2.30 -16.59
C ASN A 214 -18.51 -1.71 -15.43
N LEU A 215 -18.91 -0.59 -14.81
CA LEU A 215 -18.38 -0.32 -13.47
C LEU A 215 -18.91 -1.39 -12.49
N PRO A 216 -18.07 -1.91 -11.58
CA PRO A 216 -18.57 -2.66 -10.44
C PRO A 216 -19.54 -1.75 -9.69
N ASP A 217 -20.80 -2.18 -9.67
CA ASP A 217 -21.89 -1.43 -9.07
C ASP A 217 -21.59 -1.26 -7.57
N ARG A 218 -21.31 -0.02 -7.14
CA ARG A 218 -21.05 0.30 -5.73
C ARG A 218 -22.18 -0.17 -4.81
N SER A 219 -23.41 -0.26 -5.32
CA SER A 219 -24.54 -0.80 -4.54
C SER A 219 -24.42 -2.31 -4.32
N LYS A 220 -23.85 -3.06 -5.27
CA LYS A 220 -23.52 -4.49 -5.10
C LYS A 220 -22.35 -4.71 -4.15
N LEU A 221 -21.37 -3.79 -4.13
CA LEU A 221 -20.28 -3.76 -3.13
C LEU A 221 -20.84 -3.62 -1.71
N ILE A 222 -21.70 -2.62 -1.49
CA ILE A 222 -22.33 -2.42 -0.17
C ILE A 222 -23.27 -3.58 0.17
N ALA A 223 -23.99 -4.14 -0.81
CA ALA A 223 -24.87 -5.28 -0.60
C ALA A 223 -24.10 -6.56 -0.22
N ALA A 224 -23.02 -6.91 -0.93
CA ALA A 224 -22.17 -8.05 -0.62
C ALA A 224 -21.56 -7.93 0.79
N LEU A 225 -21.09 -6.73 1.17
CA LEU A 225 -20.59 -6.43 2.51
C LEU A 225 -21.69 -6.41 3.59
N SER A 226 -22.96 -6.31 3.20
CA SER A 226 -24.12 -6.34 4.10
C SER A 226 -24.76 -7.73 4.25
N GLU A 227 -24.64 -8.59 3.23
CA GLU A 227 -25.19 -9.95 3.26
C GLU A 227 -24.32 -10.88 4.12
N GLU A 228 -23.02 -10.63 4.25
CA GLU A 228 -22.15 -11.34 5.19
C GLU A 228 -22.45 -11.04 6.67
N LYS A 229 -23.28 -10.03 6.96
CA LYS A 229 -23.67 -9.62 8.33
C LYS A 229 -24.94 -10.29 8.86
N LYS A 230 -25.54 -11.24 8.12
CA LYS A 230 -26.73 -12.00 8.55
C LYS A 230 -26.40 -13.45 8.86
#